data_AF-A0A967DJI8-F1
#
_entry.id   AF-A0A967DJI8-F1
#
_cell.length_a   1.000
_cell.length_b   1.000
_cell.length_c   1.000
_cell.angle_alpha   90.00
_cell.angle_beta   90.00
_cell.angle_gamma   90.00
#
_symmetry.space_group_name_H-M   'P 1'
#
loop_
_entity.id
_entity.type
_entity.pdbx_description
1 polymer ?
#
loop_
_entity_poly.entity_id
_entity_poly.type
_entity_poly.pdbx_seq_one_letter_code
_entity_poly.pdbx_strand_id
1 'polypeptide(L)'
;MESRTFICLFDLKAYDDLVAPALRQYTRSFDPDGVVSLLEKMDQIHPEGDLKHWIDSIRPDKGYKPSEQTVRELCEIVIPGLCLPQEPGLTPKQDADILLPWLGQVSDWFADLMDDGEELAGARLEFGFGNGRLVATREQIAQFSEELAGLAPPEAPWDKVAPDFANLKRMVARASAEKNWTLLKTAVEQAAPVPQHPD
;
A
#
# COMPACT_ATOMS: atom_id res chain seq x y z
N MET A 1 -19.82 7.30 -0.67
CA MET A 1 -18.47 7.07 -0.13
C MET A 1 -17.55 7.08 -1.32
N GLU A 2 -16.62 8.02 -1.40
CA GLU A 2 -15.66 8.06 -2.50
C GLU A 2 -14.52 7.10 -2.15
N SER A 3 -14.26 6.16 -3.06
CA SER A 3 -13.13 5.25 -2.99
C SER A 3 -12.01 5.83 -3.84
N ARG A 4 -10.80 5.89 -3.28
CA ARG A 4 -9.61 6.30 -4.03
C ARG A 4 -8.73 5.10 -4.31
N THR A 5 -8.20 5.03 -5.52
CA THR A 5 -7.27 3.97 -5.92
C THR A 5 -5.84 4.43 -5.73
N PHE A 6 -5.02 3.59 -5.12
CA PHE A 6 -3.59 3.82 -4.95
C PHE A 6 -2.79 2.71 -5.60
N ILE A 7 -1.66 3.10 -6.18
CA ILE A 7 -0.58 2.18 -6.56
C ILE A 7 0.54 2.39 -5.56
N CYS A 8 1.03 1.29 -5.00
CA CYS A 8 2.07 1.30 -4.00
C CYS A 8 3.29 0.53 -4.50
N LEU A 9 4.48 1.08 -4.33
CA LEU A 9 5.75 0.36 -4.41
C LEU A 9 5.97 -0.30 -3.04
N PHE A 10 6.07 -1.62 -3.03
CA PHE A 10 5.93 -2.43 -1.84
C PHE A 10 7.13 -3.35 -1.65
N ASP A 11 7.77 -3.32 -0.48
CA ASP A 11 8.83 -4.23 -0.09
C ASP A 11 8.23 -5.53 0.48
N LEU A 12 8.13 -6.54 -0.38
CA LEU A 12 7.56 -7.84 -0.03
C LEU A 12 8.41 -8.56 1.03
N LYS A 13 9.73 -8.35 1.01
CA LYS A 13 10.61 -8.98 1.98
C LYS A 13 10.40 -8.38 3.38
N ALA A 14 10.30 -7.05 3.48
CA ALA A 14 10.00 -6.40 4.76
C ALA A 14 8.66 -6.87 5.32
N TYR A 15 7.67 -7.06 4.45
CA TYR A 15 6.37 -7.61 4.85
C TYR A 15 6.47 -9.04 5.40
N ASP A 16 7.10 -9.95 4.65
CA ASP A 16 7.21 -11.36 5.00
C ASP A 16 8.07 -11.61 6.25
N ASP A 17 9.14 -10.84 6.41
CA ASP A 17 10.10 -11.01 7.51
C ASP A 17 9.63 -10.34 8.82
N LEU A 18 8.92 -9.20 8.73
CA LEU A 18 8.63 -8.35 9.89
C LEU A 18 7.14 -8.24 10.17
N VAL A 19 6.34 -7.81 9.19
CA VAL A 19 4.95 -7.41 9.41
C VAL A 19 4.01 -8.59 9.54
N ALA A 20 4.01 -9.50 8.57
CA ALA A 20 3.11 -10.66 8.58
C ALA A 20 3.33 -11.57 9.81
N PRO A 21 4.58 -11.88 10.23
CA PRO A 21 4.79 -12.67 11.45
C PRO A 21 4.25 -12.01 12.71
N ALA A 22 4.47 -10.70 12.90
CA ALA A 22 4.01 -9.96 14.06
C ALA A 22 2.48 -9.91 14.14
N LEU A 23 1.81 -9.59 13.02
CA LEU A 23 0.34 -9.57 12.96
C LEU A 23 -0.26 -10.97 13.14
N ARG A 24 0.40 -12.01 12.61
CA ARG A 24 -0.02 -13.40 12.83
C ARG A 24 0.09 -13.81 14.29
N GLN A 25 1.17 -13.43 14.97
CA GLN A 25 1.35 -13.70 16.40
C GLN A 25 0.27 -13.00 17.23
N TYR A 26 -0.02 -11.73 16.95
CA TYR A 26 -1.07 -10.99 17.65
C TYR A 26 -2.47 -11.57 17.41
N THR A 27 -2.80 -11.94 16.18
CA THR A 27 -4.14 -12.44 15.85
C THR A 27 -4.40 -13.90 16.19
N ARG A 28 -3.36 -14.75 16.21
CA ARG A 28 -3.51 -16.20 16.51
C ARG A 28 -3.12 -16.57 17.93
N SER A 29 -2.12 -15.89 18.48
CA SER A 29 -1.57 -16.18 19.81
C SER A 29 -1.91 -15.10 20.84
N PHE A 30 -2.61 -14.03 20.43
CA PHE A 30 -3.03 -12.92 21.29
C PHE A 30 -1.85 -12.28 22.03
N ASP A 31 -0.71 -12.23 21.34
CA ASP A 31 0.54 -11.70 21.87
C ASP A 31 0.94 -10.44 21.08
N PRO A 32 0.82 -9.25 21.69
CA PRO A 32 1.06 -7.97 21.02
C PRO A 32 2.55 -7.64 20.89
N ASP A 33 3.46 -8.37 21.55
CA ASP A 33 4.88 -7.99 21.69
C ASP A 33 5.56 -7.75 20.32
N GLY A 34 5.24 -8.57 19.33
CA GLY A 34 5.72 -8.39 17.95
C GLY A 34 5.23 -7.10 17.32
N VAL A 35 3.94 -6.78 17.43
CA VAL A 35 3.35 -5.55 16.86
C VAL A 35 3.86 -4.31 17.59
N VAL A 36 3.98 -4.37 18.93
CA VAL A 36 4.58 -3.30 19.74
C VAL A 36 6.00 -3.00 19.27
N SER A 37 6.81 -4.04 19.02
CA SER A 37 8.18 -3.87 18.53
C SER A 37 8.24 -3.19 17.16
N LEU A 38 7.27 -3.47 16.28
CA LEU A 38 7.16 -2.78 14.98
C LEU A 38 6.80 -1.30 15.16
N LEU A 39 5.85 -0.99 16.02
CA LEU A 39 5.45 0.40 16.30
C LEU A 39 6.59 1.20 16.95
N GLU A 40 7.34 0.60 17.89
CA GLU A 40 8.51 1.23 18.50
C GLU A 40 9.63 1.47 17.47
N LYS A 41 9.84 0.53 16.54
CA LYS A 41 10.78 0.73 15.42
C LYS A 41 10.34 1.87 14.52
N MET A 42 9.04 1.98 14.22
CA MET A 42 8.50 3.08 13.42
C MET A 42 8.64 4.43 14.12
N ASP A 43 8.40 4.50 15.43
CA ASP A 43 8.54 5.72 16.24
C ASP A 43 9.98 6.27 16.20
N GLN A 44 10.97 5.37 16.15
CA GLN A 44 12.38 5.74 15.98
C GLN A 44 12.69 6.31 14.58
N ILE A 45 11.99 5.84 13.54
CA ILE A 45 12.19 6.29 12.16
C ILE A 45 11.39 7.58 11.90
N HIS A 46 10.19 7.69 12.48
CA HIS A 46 9.21 8.74 12.27
C HIS A 46 8.59 9.19 13.61
N PRO A 47 9.30 10.03 14.40
CA PRO A 47 8.87 10.41 15.75
C PRO A 47 7.66 11.36 15.79
N GLU A 48 7.12 11.75 14.62
CA GLU A 48 6.00 12.69 14.51
C GLU A 48 4.62 12.01 14.59
N GLY A 49 4.57 10.68 14.69
CA GLY A 49 3.32 9.91 14.73
C GLY A 49 2.78 9.67 16.15
N ASP A 50 1.46 9.49 16.27
CA ASP A 50 0.81 9.05 17.51
C ASP A 50 0.95 7.52 17.73
N LEU A 51 2.16 6.99 17.51
CA LEU A 51 2.45 5.56 17.65
C LEU A 51 2.47 5.14 19.12
N LYS A 52 2.78 6.09 20.02
CA LYS A 52 2.75 5.87 21.46
C LYS A 52 1.35 5.52 21.95
N HIS A 53 0.31 6.21 21.49
CA HIS A 53 -1.07 5.87 21.84
C HIS A 53 -1.42 4.43 21.44
N TRP A 54 -0.98 3.99 20.25
CA TRP A 54 -1.18 2.62 19.78
C TRP A 54 -0.46 1.60 20.67
N ILE A 55 0.80 1.84 20.99
CA ILE A 55 1.59 0.96 21.88
C ILE A 55 0.91 0.81 23.24
N ASP A 56 0.49 1.93 23.84
CA ASP A 56 -0.16 1.94 25.15
C ASP A 56 -1.54 1.27 25.13
N SER A 57 -2.23 1.28 23.98
CA SER A 57 -3.55 0.66 23.80
C SER A 57 -3.50 -0.84 23.54
N ILE A 58 -2.50 -1.34 22.79
CA ILE A 58 -2.41 -2.78 22.44
C ILE A 58 -1.63 -3.61 23.47
N ARG A 59 -0.72 -3.00 24.23
CA ARG A 59 0.10 -3.72 25.22
C ARG A 59 -0.75 -4.43 26.30
N PRO A 60 -1.88 -3.86 26.77
CA PRO A 60 -2.80 -4.55 27.67
C PRO A 60 -3.55 -5.74 27.06
N ASP A 61 -3.61 -5.88 25.73
CA ASP A 61 -4.36 -6.95 25.05
C ASP A 61 -3.71 -8.33 25.18
N LYS A 62 -2.58 -8.45 25.88
CA LYS A 62 -1.89 -9.73 26.04
C LYS A 62 -2.82 -10.80 26.63
N GLY A 63 -3.05 -11.86 25.85
CA GLY A 63 -3.95 -12.95 26.17
C GLY A 63 -5.42 -12.72 25.76
N TYR A 64 -5.74 -11.59 25.13
CA TYR A 64 -7.07 -11.25 24.64
C TYR A 64 -7.11 -11.19 23.11
N LYS A 65 -8.17 -11.74 22.53
CA LYS A 65 -8.37 -11.69 21.07
C LYS A 65 -8.57 -10.24 20.63
N PRO A 66 -7.74 -9.71 19.71
CA PRO A 66 -7.97 -8.37 19.18
C PRO A 66 -9.21 -8.32 18.31
N SER A 67 -9.84 -7.14 18.25
CA SER A 67 -10.95 -6.90 17.34
C SER A 67 -10.45 -6.86 15.88
N GLU A 68 -11.30 -7.20 14.93
CA GLU A 68 -10.96 -7.11 13.50
C GLU A 68 -10.65 -5.66 13.08
N GLN A 69 -11.35 -4.69 13.69
CA GLN A 69 -11.12 -3.27 13.47
C GLN A 69 -9.70 -2.86 13.92
N THR A 70 -9.28 -3.29 15.12
CA THR A 70 -7.94 -3.04 15.65
C THR A 70 -6.87 -3.61 14.72
N VAL A 71 -7.05 -4.84 14.22
CA VAL A 71 -6.11 -5.46 13.29
C VAL A 71 -6.04 -4.67 11.97
N ARG A 72 -7.19 -4.23 11.44
CA ARG A 72 -7.26 -3.41 10.22
C ARG A 72 -6.53 -2.09 10.39
N GLU A 73 -6.80 -1.36 11.48
CA GLU A 73 -6.16 -0.07 11.78
C GLU A 73 -4.64 -0.22 11.94
N LEU A 74 -4.19 -1.28 12.61
CA LEU A 74 -2.77 -1.59 12.71
C LEU A 74 -2.15 -1.84 11.33
N CYS A 75 -2.82 -2.58 10.44
CA CYS A 75 -2.33 -2.79 9.06
C CYS A 75 -2.17 -1.46 8.31
N GLU A 76 -3.10 -0.52 8.48
CA GLU A 76 -3.05 0.82 7.88
C GLU A 76 -1.88 1.67 8.40
N ILE A 77 -1.28 1.29 9.54
CA ILE A 77 -0.12 1.96 10.14
C ILE A 77 1.17 1.22 9.76
N VAL A 78 1.29 -0.06 10.11
CA VAL A 78 2.57 -0.80 10.03
C VAL A 78 2.96 -1.11 8.60
N ILE A 79 2.01 -1.34 7.70
CA ILE A 79 2.31 -1.64 6.30
C ILE A 79 2.90 -0.40 5.61
N PRO A 80 2.24 0.78 5.63
CA PRO A 80 2.84 1.99 5.06
C PRO A 80 4.18 2.38 5.69
N GLY A 81 4.30 2.23 7.01
CA GLY A 81 5.49 2.64 7.75
C GLY A 81 6.71 1.76 7.52
N LEU A 82 6.54 0.48 7.21
CA LEU A 82 7.65 -0.49 7.14
C LEU A 82 7.80 -1.18 5.78
N CYS A 83 6.76 -1.21 4.96
CA CYS A 83 6.76 -1.92 3.68
C CYS A 83 6.77 -0.97 2.48
N LEU A 84 6.65 0.35 2.67
CA LEU A 84 6.81 1.32 1.58
C LEU A 84 8.21 1.95 1.67
N PRO A 85 9.05 1.79 0.63
CA PRO A 85 10.41 2.29 0.67
C PRO A 85 10.44 3.82 0.70
N GLN A 86 11.26 4.36 1.60
CA GLN A 86 11.42 5.81 1.77
C GLN A 86 12.63 6.28 0.96
N GLU A 87 12.42 6.61 -0.31
CA GLU A 87 13.47 7.15 -1.19
C GLU A 87 13.21 8.64 -1.52
N PRO A 88 14.20 9.53 -1.38
CA PRO A 88 14.04 10.94 -1.75
C PRO A 88 13.59 11.11 -3.21
N GLY A 89 12.49 11.86 -3.40
CA GLY A 89 11.96 12.16 -4.75
C GLY A 89 11.17 11.01 -5.39
N LEU A 90 10.81 9.99 -4.61
CA LEU A 90 9.88 8.94 -4.97
C LEU A 90 8.69 8.97 -4.01
N THR A 91 7.47 8.97 -4.56
CA THR A 91 6.25 8.81 -3.77
C THR A 91 5.83 7.35 -3.84
N PRO A 92 6.14 6.50 -2.83
CA PRO A 92 5.91 5.06 -2.90
C PRO A 92 4.43 4.67 -2.76
N LYS A 93 3.55 5.60 -2.37
CA LYS A 93 2.09 5.44 -2.40
C LYS A 93 1.51 6.58 -3.22
N GLN A 94 1.08 6.27 -4.44
CA GLN A 94 0.59 7.26 -5.39
C GLN A 94 -0.92 7.12 -5.60
N ASP A 95 -1.65 8.23 -5.52
CA ASP A 95 -3.05 8.31 -5.93
C ASP A 95 -3.10 8.09 -7.46
N ALA A 96 -3.83 7.05 -7.87
CA ALA A 96 -3.89 6.63 -9.25
C ALA A 96 -5.07 7.27 -9.99
N ASP A 97 -6.04 7.90 -9.30
CA ASP A 97 -7.33 8.31 -9.85
C ASP A 97 -7.19 9.25 -11.06
N ILE A 98 -6.17 10.12 -11.05
CA ILE A 98 -5.88 11.03 -12.18
C ILE A 98 -5.27 10.31 -13.39
N LEU A 99 -4.61 9.18 -13.18
CA LEU A 99 -4.01 8.35 -14.22
C LEU A 99 -4.98 7.31 -14.78
N LEU A 100 -5.96 6.84 -13.99
CA LEU A 100 -6.84 5.72 -14.37
C LEU A 100 -7.54 5.93 -15.72
N PRO A 101 -8.18 7.09 -16.00
CA PRO A 101 -8.94 7.26 -17.23
C PRO A 101 -8.08 7.13 -18.49
N TRP A 102 -6.79 7.47 -18.38
CA TRP A 102 -5.85 7.40 -19.47
C TRP A 102 -5.18 6.03 -19.54
N LEU A 103 -4.60 5.54 -18.44
CA LEU A 103 -3.92 4.25 -18.41
C LEU A 103 -4.85 3.08 -18.78
N GLY A 104 -6.12 3.12 -18.35
CA GLY A 104 -7.11 2.11 -18.73
C GLY A 104 -7.49 2.09 -20.21
N GLN A 105 -7.15 3.12 -20.98
CA GLN A 105 -7.35 3.14 -22.44
C GLN A 105 -6.14 2.63 -23.23
N VAL A 106 -4.96 2.61 -22.61
CA VAL A 106 -3.69 2.44 -23.31
C VAL A 106 -2.85 1.27 -22.78
N SER A 107 -3.28 0.60 -21.71
CA SER A 107 -2.61 -0.55 -21.11
C SER A 107 -3.67 -1.57 -20.66
N ASP A 108 -3.72 -2.70 -21.38
CA ASP A 108 -4.60 -3.82 -21.03
C ASP A 108 -4.24 -4.39 -19.65
N TRP A 109 -2.94 -4.45 -19.33
CA TRP A 109 -2.49 -4.85 -18.01
C TRP A 109 -3.03 -3.93 -16.91
N PHE A 110 -3.04 -2.62 -17.14
CA PHE A 110 -3.58 -1.67 -16.18
C PHE A 110 -5.10 -1.79 -16.04
N ALA A 111 -5.80 -2.06 -17.15
CA ALA A 111 -7.24 -2.34 -17.14
C ALA A 111 -7.56 -3.63 -16.36
N ASP A 112 -6.77 -4.69 -16.54
CA ASP A 112 -6.98 -5.93 -15.79
C ASP A 112 -6.63 -5.76 -14.30
N LEU A 113 -5.63 -4.93 -13.98
CA LEU A 113 -5.33 -4.53 -12.61
C LEU A 113 -6.52 -3.75 -11.99
N MET A 114 -7.30 -3.03 -12.80
CA MET A 114 -8.47 -2.26 -12.35
C MET A 114 -9.67 -3.14 -11.95
N ASP A 115 -9.87 -4.29 -12.61
CA ASP A 115 -11.03 -5.16 -12.41
C ASP A 115 -10.89 -6.20 -11.27
N ASP A 116 -9.89 -6.02 -10.39
CA ASP A 116 -9.59 -6.92 -9.28
C ASP A 116 -9.39 -8.38 -9.73
N GLY A 117 -8.92 -8.58 -10.96
CA GLY A 117 -8.70 -9.90 -11.55
C GLY A 117 -7.71 -10.73 -10.72
N GLU A 118 -8.23 -11.73 -9.99
CA GLU A 118 -7.40 -12.67 -9.20
C GLU A 118 -6.39 -13.44 -10.08
N GLU A 119 -6.65 -13.55 -11.38
CA GLU A 119 -5.77 -14.25 -12.35
C GLU A 119 -4.41 -13.57 -12.57
N LEU A 120 -4.21 -12.36 -12.02
CA LEU A 120 -3.00 -11.56 -12.21
C LEU A 120 -2.23 -11.28 -10.90
N ALA A 121 -2.31 -12.13 -9.87
CA ALA A 121 -1.53 -11.92 -8.65
C ALA A 121 -0.38 -12.91 -8.50
N GLY A 122 0.83 -12.41 -8.23
CA GLY A 122 1.99 -13.25 -7.93
C GLY A 122 2.01 -13.80 -6.51
N ALA A 123 1.35 -13.11 -5.58
CA ALA A 123 1.09 -13.56 -4.22
C ALA A 123 -0.10 -12.78 -3.62
N ARG A 124 -0.68 -13.33 -2.55
CA ARG A 124 -1.74 -12.68 -1.76
C ARG A 124 -1.22 -12.41 -0.36
N LEU A 125 -1.28 -11.15 0.07
CA LEU A 125 -0.95 -10.73 1.42
C LEU A 125 -1.97 -11.32 2.41
N GLU A 126 -1.49 -11.91 3.51
CA GLU A 126 -2.34 -12.45 4.59
C GLU A 126 -3.14 -11.31 5.24
N PHE A 127 -2.43 -10.23 5.56
CA PHE A 127 -2.92 -8.96 6.06
C PHE A 127 -2.82 -7.89 4.97
N GLY A 128 -3.96 -7.36 4.54
CA GLY A 128 -4.04 -6.35 3.47
C GLY A 128 -3.85 -4.93 3.96
N PHE A 129 -3.64 -4.01 3.02
CA PHE A 129 -3.60 -2.58 3.25
C PHE A 129 -4.70 -1.93 2.42
N GLY A 130 -5.65 -1.23 3.06
CA GLY A 130 -6.92 -0.87 2.43
C GLY A 130 -7.67 -2.13 1.96
N ASN A 131 -8.21 -2.10 0.74
CA ASN A 131 -8.81 -3.29 0.12
C ASN A 131 -7.79 -4.15 -0.64
N GLY A 132 -6.56 -3.66 -0.82
CA GLY A 132 -5.50 -4.32 -1.57
C GLY A 132 -4.87 -5.51 -0.83
N ARG A 133 -4.80 -6.65 -1.51
CA ARG A 133 -4.08 -7.86 -1.05
C ARG A 133 -3.22 -8.52 -2.12
N LEU A 134 -3.31 -8.08 -3.37
CA LEU A 134 -2.65 -8.73 -4.50
C LEU A 134 -1.41 -7.94 -4.88
N VAL A 135 -0.28 -8.64 -5.00
CA VAL A 135 0.99 -8.04 -5.45
C VAL A 135 1.36 -8.54 -6.84
N ALA A 136 1.96 -7.67 -7.65
CA ALA A 136 2.35 -7.98 -9.01
C ALA A 136 3.50 -9.02 -9.09
N THR A 137 3.45 -9.91 -10.08
CA THR A 137 4.56 -10.83 -10.42
C THR A 137 5.73 -10.08 -11.06
N ARG A 138 6.83 -10.79 -11.30
CA ARG A 138 7.94 -10.24 -12.09
C ARG A 138 7.61 -10.10 -13.56
N GLU A 139 6.93 -11.07 -14.16
CA GLU A 139 6.49 -10.95 -15.55
C GLU A 139 5.59 -9.72 -15.75
N GLN A 140 4.70 -9.48 -14.80
CA GLN A 140 3.77 -8.35 -14.84
C GLN A 140 4.46 -7.00 -14.73
N ILE A 141 5.45 -6.88 -13.84
CA ILE A 141 6.21 -5.64 -13.75
C ILE A 141 7.05 -5.42 -15.00
N ALA A 142 7.62 -6.48 -15.58
CA ALA A 142 8.36 -6.36 -16.84
C ALA A 142 7.45 -5.90 -17.97
N GLN A 143 6.28 -6.54 -18.14
CA GLN A 143 5.28 -6.17 -19.13
C GLN A 143 4.83 -4.71 -18.95
N PHE A 144 4.44 -4.33 -17.72
CA PHE A 144 3.99 -2.98 -17.46
C PHE A 144 5.11 -1.94 -17.68
N SER A 145 6.35 -2.28 -17.35
CA SER A 145 7.51 -1.42 -17.63
C SER A 145 7.71 -1.18 -19.13
N GLU A 146 7.53 -2.20 -19.96
CA GLU A 146 7.62 -2.09 -21.42
C GLU A 146 6.49 -1.24 -21.99
N GLU A 147 5.25 -1.48 -21.55
CA GLU A 147 4.07 -0.70 -21.95
C GLU A 147 4.29 0.79 -21.63
N LEU A 148 4.65 1.13 -20.38
CA LEU A 148 4.90 2.51 -19.96
C LEU A 148 6.02 3.20 -20.76
N ALA A 149 7.03 2.45 -21.21
CA ALA A 149 8.11 3.00 -22.03
C ALA A 149 7.61 3.43 -23.43
N GLY A 150 6.62 2.73 -23.97
CA GLY A 150 6.01 3.01 -25.28
C GLY A 150 4.90 4.05 -25.28
N LEU A 151 4.35 4.42 -24.11
CA LEU A 151 3.24 5.38 -24.03
C LEU A 151 3.66 6.80 -24.43
N ALA A 152 2.94 7.35 -25.40
CA ALA A 152 2.97 8.78 -25.69
C ALA A 152 2.25 9.57 -24.59
N PRO A 153 2.70 10.80 -24.27
CA PRO A 153 1.95 11.69 -23.38
C PRO A 153 0.51 11.92 -23.86
N PRO A 154 -0.50 11.98 -22.98
CA PRO A 154 -1.86 12.41 -23.32
C PRO A 154 -1.88 13.86 -23.83
N GLU A 155 -2.81 14.17 -24.73
CA GLU A 155 -2.89 15.49 -25.39
C GLU A 155 -3.29 16.63 -24.44
N ALA A 156 -4.10 16.39 -23.41
CA ALA A 156 -4.41 17.32 -22.32
C ALA A 156 -5.19 16.62 -21.18
N PRO A 157 -5.09 17.04 -19.91
CA PRO A 157 -4.19 18.06 -19.36
C PRO A 157 -2.86 17.42 -18.89
N TRP A 158 -1.89 17.28 -19.81
CA TRP A 158 -0.59 16.65 -19.52
C TRP A 158 0.14 17.32 -18.35
N ASP A 159 0.09 18.64 -18.23
CA ASP A 159 0.76 19.38 -17.15
C ASP A 159 0.33 18.93 -15.74
N LYS A 160 -0.89 18.39 -15.60
CA LYS A 160 -1.39 17.84 -14.33
C LYS A 160 -1.00 16.39 -14.12
N VAL A 161 -0.84 15.63 -15.21
CA VAL A 161 -0.61 14.18 -15.19
C VAL A 161 0.88 13.84 -15.22
N ALA A 162 1.71 14.70 -15.83
CA ALA A 162 3.13 14.46 -16.05
C ALA A 162 3.91 14.15 -14.76
N PRO A 163 3.69 14.83 -13.62
CA PRO A 163 4.38 14.48 -12.37
C PRO A 163 4.04 13.07 -11.87
N ASP A 164 2.76 12.72 -11.87
CA ASP A 164 2.28 11.41 -11.37
C ASP A 164 2.67 10.28 -12.32
N PHE A 165 2.68 10.54 -13.63
CA PHE A 165 3.21 9.58 -14.60
C PHE A 165 4.72 9.38 -14.47
N ALA A 166 5.47 10.45 -14.23
CA ALA A 166 6.91 10.36 -13.99
C ALA A 166 7.21 9.58 -12.70
N ASN A 167 6.43 9.80 -11.63
CA ASN A 167 6.56 9.02 -10.40
C ASN A 167 6.20 7.55 -10.61
N LEU A 168 5.11 7.24 -11.32
CA LEU A 168 4.73 5.86 -11.68
C LEU A 168 5.85 5.15 -12.45
N LYS A 169 6.44 5.79 -13.46
CA LYS A 169 7.60 5.26 -14.19
C LYS A 169 8.77 4.93 -13.27
N ARG A 170 9.06 5.80 -12.30
CA ARG A 170 10.11 5.56 -11.30
C ARG A 170 9.78 4.38 -10.41
N MET A 171 8.54 4.28 -9.91
CA MET A 171 8.09 3.16 -9.08
C MET A 171 8.23 1.83 -9.80
N VAL A 172 7.79 1.76 -11.07
CA VAL A 172 7.87 0.54 -11.89
C VAL A 172 9.31 0.18 -12.20
N ALA A 173 10.15 1.16 -12.55
CA ALA A 173 11.57 0.94 -12.77
C ALA A 173 12.27 0.40 -11.52
N ARG A 174 11.93 0.95 -10.33
CA ARG A 174 12.44 0.46 -9.04
C ARG A 174 11.98 -0.96 -8.75
N ALA A 175 10.70 -1.25 -8.93
CA ALA A 175 10.17 -2.60 -8.75
C ALA A 175 10.83 -3.60 -9.70
N SER A 176 11.15 -3.20 -10.93
CA SER A 176 11.86 -4.04 -11.91
C SER A 176 13.31 -4.32 -11.50
N ALA A 177 14.01 -3.31 -10.98
CA ALA A 177 15.41 -3.42 -10.58
C ALA A 177 15.62 -4.17 -9.25
N GLU A 178 14.73 -3.97 -8.28
CA GLU A 178 14.86 -4.49 -6.92
C GLU A 178 14.05 -5.78 -6.75
N LYS A 179 14.75 -6.89 -6.43
CA LYS A 179 14.13 -8.23 -6.35
C LYS A 179 13.00 -8.34 -5.34
N ASN A 180 13.08 -7.59 -4.25
CA ASN A 180 12.10 -7.65 -3.16
C ASN A 180 10.95 -6.65 -3.32
N TRP A 181 11.04 -5.73 -4.28
CA TRP A 181 10.06 -4.68 -4.44
C TRP A 181 9.04 -5.05 -5.51
N THR A 182 7.78 -4.82 -5.21
CA THR A 182 6.66 -5.13 -6.09
C THR A 182 5.65 -3.99 -6.12
N LEU A 183 4.64 -4.12 -6.97
CA LEU A 183 3.53 -3.19 -7.02
C LEU A 183 2.32 -3.80 -6.33
N LEU A 184 1.65 -2.99 -5.51
CA LEU A 184 0.39 -3.32 -4.84
C LEU A 184 -0.64 -2.27 -5.25
N LYS A 185 -1.77 -2.70 -5.81
CA LYS A 185 -2.95 -1.85 -5.96
C LYS A 185 -3.79 -1.96 -4.70
N THR A 186 -4.31 -0.84 -4.21
CA THR A 186 -5.30 -0.82 -3.14
C THR A 186 -6.33 0.27 -3.34
N ALA A 187 -7.58 -0.01 -2.96
CA ALA A 187 -8.61 1.00 -2.81
C ALA A 187 -8.75 1.35 -1.32
N VAL A 188 -8.83 2.64 -1.00
CA VAL A 188 -9.10 3.11 0.36
C VAL A 188 -10.41 3.88 0.33
N GLU A 189 -11.38 3.40 1.11
CA GLU A 189 -12.64 4.08 1.32
C GLU A 189 -12.40 5.29 2.23
N GLN A 190 -12.68 6.50 1.75
CA GLN A 190 -12.69 7.65 2.66
C GLN A 190 -13.97 7.58 3.50
N ALA A 191 -13.81 7.57 4.83
CA ALA A 191 -14.92 7.77 5.74
C ALA A 191 -15.62 9.08 5.36
N ALA A 192 -16.96 9.05 5.27
CA ALA A 192 -17.72 10.26 5.01
C ALA A 192 -17.36 11.32 6.07
N PRO A 193 -17.23 12.61 5.71
CA PRO A 193 -17.03 13.64 6.70
C PRO A 193 -18.18 13.54 7.71
N VAL A 194 -17.84 13.38 8.99
CA VAL A 194 -18.82 13.37 10.07
C VAL A 194 -19.59 14.69 9.94
N PRO A 195 -20.93 14.66 9.80
CA PRO A 195 -21.70 15.88 9.73
C PRO A 195 -21.38 16.69 11.00
N GLN A 196 -20.78 17.87 10.82
CA GLN A 196 -20.69 18.82 11.90
C GLN A 196 -22.13 19.16 12.27
N HIS A 197 -22.58 18.68 13.44
CA HIS A 197 -23.89 19.06 13.96
C HIS A 197 -23.92 20.58 14.02
N PRO A 198 -24.93 21.25 13.42
CA PRO A 198 -25.14 22.65 13.71
C PRO A 198 -25.56 22.78 15.17
N ASP A 199 -24.80 23.57 15.93
CA ASP A 199 -25.17 24.06 17.26
C ASP A 199 -26.53 24.79 17.25
#